data_AF-A0A0D0BK76-F1
#
_entry.id   AF-A0A0D0BK76-F1
#
_cell.length_a   1.000
_cell.length_b   1.000
_cell.length_c   1.000
_cell.angle_alpha   90.00
_cell.angle_beta   90.00
_cell.angle_gamma   90.00
#
_symmetry.space_group_name_H-M   'P 1'
#
loop_
_entity.id
_entity.type
_entity.pdbx_description
1 polymer ?
#
loop_
_entity_poly.entity_id
_entity_poly.type
_entity_poly.pdbx_seq_one_letter_code
_entity_poly.pdbx_strand_id
1 'polypeptide(L)' 'QTQNDFLREWQDHKELYLDILLQLEGPPEPQKCSHCLGDGTYRCPDCFRRP' A
#
# COMPACT_ATOMS: atom_id res chain seq x y z
N GLN A 1 -5.69 18.64 27.01
CA GLN A 1 -5.82 17.58 26.01
C GLN A 1 -7.16 17.78 25.30
N THR A 2 -7.14 18.32 24.08
CA THR A 2 -8.32 18.40 23.21
C THR A 2 -8.50 17.07 22.47
N GLN A 3 -9.68 16.83 21.93
CA GLN A 3 -9.96 15.62 21.14
C GLN A 3 -8.98 15.43 19.97
N ASN A 4 -8.41 16.52 19.45
CA ASN A 4 -7.52 16.49 18.28
C ASN A 4 -6.04 16.40 18.61
N ASP A 5 -5.65 16.51 19.88
CA ASP A 5 -4.22 16.46 20.27
C ASP A 5 -3.62 15.12 19.88
N PHE A 6 -4.37 14.03 20.06
CA PHE A 6 -3.98 12.69 19.61
C PHE A 6 -3.73 12.62 18.10
N LEU A 7 -4.63 13.18 17.27
CA LEU A 7 -4.47 13.15 15.81
C LEU A 7 -3.28 13.99 15.35
N ARG A 8 -2.98 15.10 16.05
CA ARG A 8 -1.82 15.96 15.76
C ARG A 8 -0.51 15.27 16.11
N GLU A 9 -0.43 14.58 17.25
CA GLU A 9 0.72 13.78 17.65
C GLU A 9 0.93 12.57 16.72
N TRP A 10 -0.15 11.99 16.22
CA TRP A 10 -0.11 10.82 15.34
C TRP A 10 0.27 11.16 13.89
N GLN A 11 0.14 12.43 13.48
CA GLN A 11 0.41 12.87 12.11
C GLN A 11 1.82 12.49 11.65
N ASP A 12 2.82 12.72 12.50
CA ASP A 12 4.24 12.44 12.18
C ASP A 12 4.54 10.93 12.12
N HIS A 13 3.69 10.11 12.73
CA HIS A 13 3.85 8.65 12.79
C HIS A 13 3.09 7.92 11.69
N LYS A 14 2.22 8.61 10.94
CA LYS A 14 1.34 8.01 9.93
C LYS A 14 2.09 7.24 8.86
N GLU A 15 3.17 7.80 8.34
CA GLU A 15 3.93 7.19 7.25
C GLU A 15 4.66 5.93 7.71
N LEU A 16 5.31 5.98 8.88
CA LEU A 16 5.96 4.82 9.48
C LEU A 16 4.96 3.70 9.78
N TYR A 17 3.79 4.05 10.32
CA TYR A 17 2.75 3.08 10.61
C TYR A 17 2.19 2.44 9.33
N LEU A 18 1.98 3.24 8.27
CA LEU A 18 1.57 2.74 6.97
C LEU A 18 2.62 1.79 6.37
N ASP A 19 3.90 2.13 6.46
CA ASP A 19 4.99 1.28 5.97
C ASP A 19 5.01 -0.08 6.70
N ILE A 20 4.87 -0.08 8.03
CA ILE A 20 4.75 -1.33 8.82
C ILE A 20 3.54 -2.16 8.38
N LEU A 21 2.37 -1.53 8.21
CA LEU A 21 1.18 -2.24 7.74
C LEU A 21 1.40 -2.84 6.35
N LEU A 22 2.01 -2.11 5.42
CA LEU A 22 2.32 -2.60 4.09
C LEU A 22 3.32 -3.76 4.12
N GLN A 23 4.29 -3.75 5.04
CA GLN A 23 5.21 -4.88 5.19
C GLN A 23 4.53 -6.13 5.76
N LEU A 24 3.56 -5.97 6.65
CA LEU A 24 2.88 -7.08 7.32
C LEU A 24 1.72 -7.67 6.51
N GLU A 25 0.93 -6.81 5.89
CA GLU A 25 -0.32 -7.17 5.19
C GLU A 25 -0.21 -7.02 3.67
N GLY A 26 0.89 -6.45 3.18
CA GLY A 26 1.10 -6.28 1.76
C GLY A 26 1.29 -7.61 1.03
N PRO A 27 1.02 -7.61 -0.30
CA PRO A 27 1.32 -8.76 -1.13
C PRO A 27 2.83 -9.07 -1.10
N PRO A 28 3.22 -10.36 -1.15
CA PRO A 28 4.63 -10.73 -1.17
C PRO A 28 5.34 -10.20 -2.42
N GLU A 29 6.55 -9.70 -2.24
CA GLU A 29 7.43 -9.33 -3.35
C GLU A 29 8.00 -10.59 -4.05
N PRO A 30 8.13 -10.58 -5.38
CA PRO A 30 7.87 -9.48 -6.30
C PRO A 30 6.37 -9.32 -6.63
N GLN A 31 5.87 -8.09 -6.54
CA GLN A 31 4.52 -7.75 -6.99
C GLN A 31 4.43 -7.79 -8.53
N LYS A 32 4.05 -8.96 -9.06
CA LYS A 32 3.89 -9.20 -10.50
C LYS A 32 2.43 -9.26 -10.91
N CYS A 33 2.18 -8.79 -12.13
CA CYS A 33 0.90 -8.93 -12.78
C CYS A 33 0.56 -10.42 -12.95
N SER A 34 -0.62 -10.83 -12.49
CA SER A 34 -1.09 -12.21 -12.60
C SER A 34 -1.29 -12.68 -14.06
N HIS A 35 -1.38 -11.75 -15.02
CA HIS A 35 -1.66 -12.05 -16.43
C HIS A 35 -0.42 -12.07 -17.31
N CYS A 36 0.50 -11.12 -17.14
CA CYS A 36 1.67 -10.97 -18.01
C CYS A 36 3.01 -11.13 -17.29
N LEU A 37 3.00 -11.34 -15.96
CA LEU A 37 4.19 -11.43 -15.11
C LEU A 37 5.12 -10.21 -15.13
N GLY A 38 4.69 -9.11 -15.77
CA GLY A 38 5.34 -7.81 -15.71
C GLY A 38 5.07 -7.11 -14.38
N ASP A 39 5.67 -5.93 -14.21
CA ASP A 39 5.56 -5.17 -12.97
C ASP A 39 4.10 -4.72 -12.74
N GLY A 40 3.59 -4.97 -11.53
CA GLY A 40 2.27 -4.49 -11.12
C GLY A 40 1.62 -5.34 -10.04
N THR A 41 0.94 -4.69 -9.11
CA THR A 41 0.17 -5.35 -8.06
C THR A 41 -1.08 -6.01 -8.65
N TYR A 42 -1.10 -7.34 -8.71
CA TYR A 42 -2.23 -8.18 -9.18
C TYR A 42 -2.60 -8.05 -10.67
N ARG A 43 -2.86 -6.85 -11.20
CA ARG A 43 -3.00 -6.53 -12.63
C ARG A 43 -2.23 -5.26 -12.96
N CYS A 44 -1.29 -5.32 -13.90
CA CYS A 44 -0.61 -4.12 -14.40
C CYS A 44 -1.59 -3.23 -15.20
N PRO A 45 -1.27 -1.94 -15.40
CA PRO A 45 -2.13 -1.00 -16.14
C PRO A 45 -2.56 -1.49 -17.52
N ASP A 46 -1.68 -2.22 -18.23
CA ASP A 46 -1.96 -2.75 -19.55
C ASP A 46 -2.94 -3.93 -19.52
N CYS A 47 -2.87 -4.79 -18.49
CA CYS A 47 -3.80 -5.90 -18.30
C CYS A 47 -5.12 -5.44 -17.69
N PHE A 48 -5.12 -4.37 -16.90
CA PHE A 48 -6.35 -3.81 -16.33
C PHE A 48 -7.28 -3.24 -17.39
N ARG A 49 -6.72 -2.65 -18.46
CA ARG A 49 -7.49 -2.08 -19.59
C ARG A 49 -8.06 -3.13 -20.55
N ARG A 50 -7.72 -4.41 -20.38
CA ARG A 50 -8.25 -5.49 -21.22
C ARG A 50 -9.56 -6.03 -20.60
N PRO A 51 -10.59 -6.33 -21.41
CA PRO A 51 -11.83 -6.93 -20.93
C PRO A 51 -11.60 -8.20 -20.11
#